data_AF-A0A484LC21-F1
#
_entry.id   AF-A0A484LC21-F1
#
_cell.length_a   1.000
_cell.length_b   1.000
_cell.length_c   1.000
_cell.angle_alpha   90.00
_cell.angle_beta   90.00
_cell.angle_gamma   90.00
#
_symmetry.space_group_name_H-M   'P 1'
#
loop_
_entity.id
_entity.type
_entity.pdbx_description
1 polymer ?
#
loop_
_entity_poly.entity_id
_entity_poly.type
_entity_poly.pdbx_seq_one_letter_code
_entity_poly.pdbx_strand_id
1 'polypeptide(L)'
;MEALFWLQLPDAINHWMKKLVNKSPIKVSQSATQELDEATMLNRISSKGKTASESQERNEGKNKLRLMAFEEEELLKCAKERILWHEKLEGEEAIQNRVHELVSVGNLEAAVSLLLSTPPDSSYFYTNALRAVALSSAVSQSLLELAVKVVAANMVRTDNSLSGTHLLCAVGRYQEACSQLQDAACWTDAATLAASHLQGSDYARVLQRWADHVLSSEHDIWRALVLYVAAGAFQEALAALREAQQPDTAAMFILTCRETHAELLSGFDIDDKAIASVKDKLVSLPGLSPESEDAMAVVEYYGQYQRKLVHLCMDSPPFFD
;
A
#
# COMPACT_ATOMS: atom_id res chain seq x y z
N MET A 1 -2.79 -13.58 -27.31
CA MET A 1 -3.20 -13.12 -25.97
C MET A 1 -4.34 -13.97 -25.44
N GLU A 2 -5.41 -14.19 -26.21
CA GLU A 2 -6.51 -15.10 -25.85
C GLU A 2 -6.09 -16.51 -25.39
N ALA A 3 -5.25 -17.21 -26.15
CA ALA A 3 -4.78 -18.55 -25.76
C ALA A 3 -3.97 -18.55 -24.44
N LEU A 4 -3.26 -17.46 -24.14
CA LEU A 4 -2.54 -17.31 -22.87
C LEU A 4 -3.51 -17.08 -21.71
N PHE A 5 -4.58 -16.30 -21.94
CA PHE A 5 -5.64 -16.11 -20.96
C PHE A 5 -6.28 -17.44 -20.56
N TRP A 6 -6.71 -18.25 -21.54
CA TRP A 6 -7.34 -19.54 -21.25
C TRP A 6 -6.40 -20.51 -20.52
N LEU A 7 -5.09 -20.44 -20.79
CA LEU A 7 -4.08 -21.21 -20.07
C LEU A 7 -3.91 -20.73 -18.61
N GLN A 8 -3.95 -19.41 -18.37
CA GLN A 8 -3.69 -18.79 -17.07
C GLN A 8 -4.92 -18.71 -16.17
N LEU A 9 -6.13 -18.88 -16.72
CA LEU A 9 -7.39 -18.74 -16.00
C LEU A 9 -7.47 -19.67 -14.76
N PRO A 10 -7.16 -20.98 -14.86
CA PRO A 10 -7.18 -21.86 -13.68
C PRO A 10 -6.18 -21.43 -12.60
N ASP A 11 -4.98 -20.98 -12.98
CA ASP A 11 -3.96 -20.51 -12.05
C ASP A 11 -4.38 -19.22 -11.34
N ALA A 12 -5.01 -18.30 -12.06
CA ALA A 12 -5.54 -17.05 -11.51
C ALA A 12 -6.68 -17.32 -10.50
N ILE A 13 -7.57 -18.26 -10.80
CA ILE A 13 -8.66 -18.68 -9.90
C ILE A 13 -8.11 -19.38 -8.65
N ASN A 14 -7.11 -20.24 -8.82
CA ASN A 14 -6.42 -20.89 -7.70
C ASN A 14 -5.69 -19.87 -6.81
N HIS A 15 -5.04 -18.87 -7.42
CA HIS A 15 -4.40 -17.77 -6.68
C HIS A 15 -5.41 -17.00 -5.83
N TRP A 16 -6.55 -16.64 -6.41
CA TRP A 16 -7.64 -15.97 -5.71
C TRP A 16 -8.17 -16.80 -4.53
N MET A 17 -8.45 -18.09 -4.74
CA MET A 17 -8.93 -18.98 -3.68
C MET A 17 -7.93 -19.17 -2.55
N LYS A 18 -6.64 -19.37 -2.86
CA LYS A 18 -5.58 -19.46 -1.83
C LYS A 18 -5.54 -18.20 -0.97
N LYS A 19 -5.72 -17.01 -1.58
CA LYS A 19 -5.78 -15.75 -0.82
C LYS A 19 -7.06 -15.60 0.02
N LEU A 20 -8.18 -16.21 -0.38
CA LEU A 20 -9.39 -16.27 0.45
C LEU A 20 -9.25 -17.18 1.67
N VAL A 21 -8.60 -18.34 1.49
CA VAL A 21 -8.40 -19.33 2.57
C VAL A 21 -7.39 -18.84 3.61
N ASN A 22 -6.34 -18.14 3.18
CA ASN A 22 -5.33 -17.56 4.08
C ASN A 22 -5.84 -16.38 4.94
N LYS A 23 -7.13 -16.02 4.84
CA LYS A 23 -7.76 -14.88 5.52
C LYS A 23 -8.09 -15.14 7.01
N SER A 24 -7.71 -16.30 7.59
CA SER A 24 -7.79 -16.57 9.04
C SER A 24 -6.87 -17.73 9.50
N PRO A 25 -6.24 -17.72 10.69
CA PRO A 25 -6.11 -16.65 11.69
C PRO A 25 -4.76 -15.92 11.61
N ILE A 26 -4.79 -14.68 12.11
CA ILE A 26 -3.70 -13.85 12.62
C ILE A 26 -2.35 -14.61 12.69
N LYS A 27 -1.54 -14.45 11.65
CA LYS A 27 -0.10 -14.36 11.86
C LYS A 27 0.13 -12.89 12.21
N VAL A 28 0.12 -12.59 13.51
CA VAL A 28 0.97 -11.49 14.00
C VAL A 28 2.30 -11.75 13.31
N SER A 29 2.74 -10.78 12.52
CA SER A 29 4.13 -10.72 12.08
C SER A 29 4.96 -10.73 13.36
N GLN A 30 5.32 -11.94 13.80
CA GLN A 30 6.56 -12.15 14.50
C GLN A 30 7.57 -11.59 13.51
N SER A 31 8.05 -10.40 13.83
CA SER A 31 9.37 -9.94 13.45
C SER A 31 10.25 -11.18 13.40
N ALA A 32 10.61 -11.61 12.19
CA ALA A 32 11.75 -12.47 12.02
C ALA A 32 12.95 -11.61 12.42
N THR A 33 13.21 -11.54 13.72
CA THR A 33 14.56 -11.43 14.26
C THR A 33 15.25 -12.67 13.72
N GLN A 34 15.81 -12.56 12.52
CA GLN A 34 17.02 -13.30 12.22
C GLN A 34 18.01 -12.81 13.26
N GLU A 35 18.24 -13.65 14.27
CA GLU A 35 19.39 -13.58 15.16
C GLU A 35 20.64 -13.66 14.28
N LEU A 36 21.04 -12.53 13.73
CA LEU A 36 22.32 -12.34 13.07
C LEU A 36 23.25 -11.65 14.06
N ASP A 37 23.63 -12.40 15.10
CA ASP A 37 24.84 -12.25 15.91
C ASP A 37 25.47 -10.84 15.96
N GLU A 38 24.69 -9.84 16.38
CA GLU A 38 25.11 -8.43 16.51
C GLU A 38 26.09 -8.21 17.69
N ALA A 39 26.37 -9.26 18.47
CA ALA A 39 27.26 -9.22 19.63
C ALA A 39 28.76 -9.13 19.28
N THR A 40 29.15 -9.21 18.00
CA THR A 40 30.57 -9.27 17.62
C THR A 40 31.16 -8.02 16.95
N MET A 41 30.37 -6.98 16.63
CA MET A 41 30.91 -5.80 15.90
C MET A 41 30.91 -4.44 16.63
N LEU A 42 30.50 -4.35 17.89
CA LEU A 42 30.57 -3.08 18.66
C LEU A 42 31.40 -3.15 19.95
N ASN A 43 32.33 -4.10 20.06
CA ASN A 43 33.23 -4.22 21.21
C ASN A 43 34.65 -3.72 20.95
N ARG A 44 34.82 -2.49 20.41
CA ARG A 44 36.18 -1.91 20.28
C ARG A 44 36.39 -0.47 20.72
N ILE A 45 35.40 0.19 21.30
CA ILE A 45 35.63 1.51 21.91
C ILE A 45 34.85 1.64 23.22
N SER A 46 35.27 0.91 24.25
CA SER A 46 35.00 1.33 25.63
C SER A 46 36.10 0.79 26.55
N SER A 47 37.04 1.67 26.86
CA SER A 47 38.06 1.45 27.88
C SER A 47 37.41 1.57 29.27
N LYS A 48 37.23 0.42 29.91
CA LYS A 48 37.62 0.11 31.30
C LYS A 48 37.43 1.22 32.34
N GLY A 49 36.41 1.05 33.19
CA GLY A 49 36.29 1.67 34.50
C GLY A 49 35.34 0.87 35.41
N LYS A 50 35.91 0.08 36.32
CA LYS A 50 35.19 -0.59 37.42
C LYS A 50 34.83 0.44 38.50
N THR A 51 33.65 0.36 39.09
CA THR A 51 33.39 -0.12 40.48
C THR A 51 31.92 0.06 40.87
N ALA A 52 31.44 -0.84 41.72
CA ALA A 52 30.11 -0.87 42.32
C ALA A 52 29.85 0.31 43.28
N SER A 53 28.58 0.70 43.44
CA SER A 53 27.90 0.79 44.74
C SER A 53 26.47 1.32 44.55
N GLU A 54 25.56 0.76 45.32
CA GLU A 54 24.16 1.15 45.46
C GLU A 54 23.98 2.58 45.97
N SER A 55 22.88 3.20 45.50
CA SER A 55 22.04 4.15 46.23
C SER A 55 22.72 5.29 46.99
N GLN A 56 23.17 6.31 46.28
CA GLN A 56 23.12 7.69 46.76
C GLN A 56 23.28 8.64 45.57
N GLU A 57 22.75 9.86 45.71
CA GLU A 57 22.95 11.01 44.81
C GLU A 57 21.97 11.24 43.65
N ARG A 58 20.72 11.59 44.00
CA ARG A 58 19.91 12.53 43.21
C ARG A 58 20.33 14.01 43.39
N ASN A 59 21.53 14.28 43.92
CA ASN A 59 21.99 15.63 44.30
C ASN A 59 23.24 16.12 43.55
N GLU A 60 23.91 15.31 42.74
CA GLU A 60 25.12 15.75 42.02
C GLU A 60 24.84 16.75 40.88
N GLY A 61 23.67 16.66 40.23
CA GLY A 61 23.29 17.59 39.15
C GLY A 61 23.06 19.03 39.63
N LYS A 62 22.60 19.22 40.87
CA LYS A 62 22.32 20.55 41.45
C LYS A 62 23.60 21.31 41.82
N ASN A 63 24.67 20.61 42.17
CA ASN A 63 25.94 21.26 42.55
C ASN A 63 26.77 21.73 41.34
N LYS A 64 26.53 21.18 40.14
CA LYS A 64 27.26 21.59 38.92
C LYS A 64 26.76 22.91 38.31
N LEU A 65 25.53 23.31 38.62
CA LEU A 65 24.90 24.55 38.15
C LEU A 65 25.40 25.81 38.89
N ARG A 66 25.97 25.66 40.10
CA ARG A 66 26.50 26.77 40.91
C ARG A 66 27.73 27.49 40.34
N LEU A 67 28.26 27.04 39.20
CA LEU A 67 29.42 27.63 38.51
C LEU A 67 29.08 28.28 37.16
N MET A 68 27.79 28.32 36.77
CA MET A 68 27.34 29.02 35.57
C MET A 68 27.05 30.50 35.90
N ALA A 69 27.36 31.42 34.99
CA ALA A 69 27.07 32.85 35.14
C ALA A 69 25.57 33.20 34.99
N PHE A 70 24.73 32.21 34.64
CA PHE A 70 23.32 32.37 34.32
C PHE A 70 22.49 31.24 34.96
N GLU A 71 21.24 31.55 35.30
CA GLU A 71 20.27 30.54 35.74
C GLU A 71 19.65 29.80 34.53
N GLU A 72 19.27 28.54 34.73
CA GLU A 72 18.66 27.70 33.68
C GLU A 72 17.37 28.33 33.11
N GLU A 73 16.56 28.95 33.97
CA GLU A 73 15.32 29.63 33.58
C GLU A 73 15.59 30.87 32.71
N GLU A 74 16.67 31.61 32.97
CA GLU A 74 17.07 32.77 32.17
C GLU A 74 17.51 32.35 30.77
N LEU A 75 18.28 31.27 30.66
CA LEU A 75 18.70 30.72 29.36
C LEU A 75 17.50 30.26 28.53
N LEU A 76 16.52 29.61 29.16
CA LEU A 76 15.29 29.19 28.48
C LEU A 76 14.45 30.38 28.03
N LYS A 77 14.37 31.44 28.84
CA LYS A 77 13.66 32.69 28.49
C LYS A 77 14.33 33.39 27.31
N CYS A 78 15.65 33.53 27.33
CA CYS A 78 16.43 34.07 26.21
C CYS A 78 16.23 33.24 24.93
N ALA A 79 16.20 31.91 25.02
CA ALA A 79 15.92 31.04 23.87
C ALA A 79 14.51 31.27 23.29
N LYS A 80 13.48 31.38 24.14
CA LYS A 80 12.10 31.69 23.72
C LYS A 80 12.01 33.05 23.02
N GLU A 81 12.71 34.06 23.53
CA GLU A 81 12.78 35.37 22.88
C GLU A 81 13.42 35.26 21.50
N ARG A 82 14.57 34.58 21.37
CA ARG A 82 15.26 34.35 20.08
C ARG A 82 14.38 33.66 19.04
N ILE A 83 13.59 32.65 19.45
CA ILE A 83 12.62 32.00 18.54
C ILE A 83 11.65 33.02 17.95
N LEU A 84 11.14 33.95 18.76
CA LEU A 84 10.20 34.98 18.35
C LEU A 84 10.85 36.04 17.45
N TRP A 85 12.16 36.29 17.60
CA TRP A 85 12.93 37.11 16.67
C TRP A 85 13.07 36.42 15.31
N HIS A 86 13.45 35.13 15.28
CA HIS A 86 13.59 34.37 14.04
C HIS A 86 12.28 34.19 13.28
N GLU A 87 11.14 34.16 13.98
CA GLU A 87 9.82 34.12 13.34
C GLU A 87 9.50 35.35 12.49
N LYS A 88 10.09 36.51 12.81
CA LYS A 88 9.92 37.75 12.04
C LYS A 88 10.87 37.88 10.86
N LEU A 89 11.86 36.99 10.76
CA LEU A 89 12.86 37.01 9.72
C LEU A 89 12.47 36.05 8.60
N GLU A 90 12.59 36.50 7.37
CA GLU A 90 12.36 35.70 6.18
C GLU A 90 13.69 35.18 5.62
N GLY A 91 13.66 34.00 5.00
CA GLY A 91 14.81 33.38 4.36
C GLY A 91 15.22 32.05 5.01
N GLU A 92 15.91 31.23 4.22
CA GLU A 92 16.23 29.86 4.62
C GLU A 92 17.19 29.81 5.82
N GLU A 93 18.19 30.70 5.90
CA GLU A 93 19.09 30.77 7.06
C GLU A 93 18.33 31.08 8.36
N ALA A 94 17.32 31.95 8.30
CA ALA A 94 16.47 32.26 9.45
C ALA A 94 15.64 31.05 9.88
N ILE A 95 15.13 30.26 8.92
CA ILE A 95 14.44 29.00 9.18
C ILE A 95 15.39 28.00 9.85
N GLN A 96 16.63 27.85 9.36
CA GLN A 96 17.60 26.94 9.95
C GLN A 96 17.95 27.32 11.39
N ASN A 97 18.14 28.61 11.67
CA ASN A 97 18.39 29.13 13.01
C ASN A 97 17.17 28.92 13.92
N ARG A 98 15.95 29.15 13.42
CA ARG A 98 14.72 28.89 14.18
C ARG A 98 14.58 27.42 14.55
N VAL A 99 14.87 26.51 13.61
CA VAL A 99 14.85 25.06 13.88
C VAL A 99 15.88 24.69 14.95
N HIS A 100 17.10 25.27 14.89
CA HIS A 100 18.11 25.04 15.92
C HIS A 100 17.61 25.43 17.31
N GLU A 101 17.05 26.62 17.45
CA GLU A 101 16.48 27.11 18.71
C GLU A 101 15.32 26.23 19.23
N LEU A 102 14.42 25.81 18.35
CA LEU A 102 13.30 24.93 18.71
C LEU A 102 13.78 23.57 19.23
N VAL A 103 14.79 22.99 18.58
CA VAL A 103 15.40 21.73 19.02
C VAL A 103 16.12 21.92 20.36
N SER A 104 16.86 23.01 20.55
CA SER A 104 17.53 23.32 21.81
C SER A 104 16.59 23.49 22.99
N VAL A 105 15.40 24.06 22.77
CA VAL A 105 14.34 24.21 23.79
C VAL A 105 13.57 22.90 24.01
N GLY A 106 13.75 21.90 23.15
CA GLY A 106 13.05 20.61 23.22
C GLY A 106 11.66 20.61 22.56
N ASN A 107 11.28 21.68 21.85
CA ASN A 107 10.03 21.73 21.11
C ASN A 107 10.20 21.13 19.71
N LEU A 108 10.30 19.80 19.67
CA LEU A 108 10.56 19.04 18.45
C LEU A 108 9.37 19.07 17.47
N GLU A 109 8.13 19.12 17.97
CA GLU A 109 6.93 19.16 17.13
C GLU A 109 6.89 20.43 16.26
N ALA A 110 7.16 21.59 16.87
CA ALA A 110 7.24 22.85 16.14
C ALA A 110 8.40 22.86 15.13
N ALA A 111 9.54 22.25 15.49
CA ALA A 111 10.68 22.11 14.59
C ALA A 111 10.32 21.25 13.37
N VAL A 112 9.64 20.12 13.56
CA VAL A 112 9.17 19.23 12.48
C VAL A 112 8.19 19.98 11.57
N SER A 113 7.21 20.67 12.14
CA SER A 113 6.22 21.44 11.37
C SER A 113 6.88 22.48 10.46
N LEU A 114 7.86 23.23 10.98
CA LEU A 114 8.61 24.23 10.23
C LEU A 114 9.49 23.62 9.13
N LEU A 115 10.07 22.44 9.36
CA LEU A 115 10.85 21.75 8.33
C LEU A 115 9.96 21.20 7.21
N LEU A 116 8.77 20.69 7.54
CA LEU A 116 7.81 20.15 6.57
C LEU A 116 7.16 21.24 5.72
N SER A 117 7.17 22.51 6.14
CA SER A 117 6.68 23.63 5.33
C SER A 117 7.66 24.06 4.23
N THR A 118 8.85 23.46 4.15
CA THR A 118 9.81 23.72 3.08
C THR A 118 9.23 23.28 1.73
N PRO A 119 9.19 24.15 0.71
CA PRO A 119 8.65 23.78 -0.59
C PRO A 119 9.55 22.75 -1.30
N PRO A 120 8.99 21.88 -2.15
CA PRO A 120 9.74 20.85 -2.86
C PRO A 120 10.82 21.42 -3.80
N ASP A 121 10.65 22.65 -4.29
CA ASP A 121 11.57 23.31 -5.22
C ASP A 121 12.79 23.94 -4.52
N SER A 122 12.81 23.97 -3.17
CA SER A 122 13.93 24.50 -2.41
C SER A 122 15.12 23.53 -2.39
N SER A 123 16.34 24.07 -2.47
CA SER A 123 17.57 23.28 -2.30
C SER A 123 17.67 22.61 -0.93
N TYR A 124 16.94 23.12 0.07
CA TYR A 124 16.93 22.58 1.42
C TYR A 124 15.88 21.49 1.64
N PHE A 125 15.01 21.20 0.65
CA PHE A 125 13.91 20.25 0.80
C PHE A 125 14.37 18.89 1.34
N TYR A 126 15.36 18.25 0.71
CA TYR A 126 15.82 16.92 1.13
C TYR A 126 16.50 16.93 2.51
N THR A 127 17.29 17.96 2.80
CA THR A 127 17.95 18.12 4.11
C THR A 127 16.94 18.34 5.22
N ASN A 128 15.94 19.18 4.97
CA ASN A 128 14.87 19.49 5.92
C ASN A 128 13.94 18.28 6.10
N ALA A 129 13.61 17.57 5.03
CA ALA A 129 12.82 16.34 5.06
C ALA A 129 13.49 15.25 5.90
N LEU A 130 14.79 14.99 5.69
CA LEU A 130 15.54 14.02 6.48
C LEU A 130 15.53 14.37 7.97
N ARG A 131 15.76 15.65 8.30
CA ARG A 131 15.71 16.14 9.68
C ARG A 131 14.32 16.05 10.27
N ALA A 132 13.28 16.39 9.51
CA ALA A 132 11.89 16.30 9.97
C ALA A 132 11.53 14.85 10.31
N VAL A 133 11.86 13.90 9.44
CA VAL A 133 11.63 12.48 9.68
C VAL A 133 12.41 11.99 10.90
N ALA A 134 13.70 12.31 11.01
CA ALA A 134 14.51 11.91 12.16
C ALA A 134 13.99 12.50 13.49
N LEU A 135 13.69 13.79 13.53
CA LEU A 135 13.14 14.45 14.72
C LEU A 135 11.75 13.91 15.08
N SER A 136 10.90 13.65 14.09
CA SER A 136 9.55 13.10 14.34
C SER A 136 9.59 11.71 14.99
N SER A 137 10.57 10.87 14.63
CA SER A 137 10.75 9.55 15.24
C SER A 137 11.07 9.61 16.74
N ALA A 138 11.70 10.69 17.21
CA ALA A 138 11.99 10.91 18.62
C ALA A 138 10.77 11.40 19.42
N VAL A 139 9.74 11.94 18.75
CA VAL A 139 8.52 12.46 19.38
C VAL A 139 7.47 11.36 19.51
N SER A 140 7.03 10.79 18.38
CA SER A 140 5.99 9.78 18.37
C SER A 140 5.91 9.04 17.03
N GLN A 141 5.38 7.81 17.06
CA GLN A 141 5.11 7.05 15.84
C GLN A 141 4.09 7.77 14.94
N SER A 142 3.03 8.37 15.51
CA SER A 142 2.01 9.07 14.73
C SER A 142 2.55 10.29 13.98
N LEU A 143 3.44 11.07 14.62
CA LEU A 143 4.10 12.21 13.97
C LEU A 143 5.06 11.74 12.88
N LEU A 144 5.77 10.62 13.10
CA LEU A 144 6.61 10.01 12.08
C LEU A 144 5.81 9.59 10.85
N GLU A 145 4.67 8.93 11.01
CA GLU A 145 3.82 8.56 9.87
C GLU A 145 3.34 9.80 9.11
N LEU A 146 2.92 10.85 9.82
CA LEU A 146 2.49 12.10 9.19
C LEU A 146 3.63 12.75 8.41
N ALA A 147 4.80 12.90 9.03
CA ALA A 147 5.96 13.52 8.41
C ALA A 147 6.39 12.77 7.15
N VAL A 148 6.48 11.44 7.22
CA VAL A 148 6.83 10.59 6.08
C VAL A 148 5.83 10.73 4.93
N LYS A 149 4.52 10.77 5.21
CA LYS A 149 3.51 10.98 4.18
C LYS A 149 3.66 12.32 3.47
N VAL A 150 3.85 13.41 4.24
CA VAL A 150 4.02 14.75 3.69
C VAL A 150 5.27 14.80 2.81
N VAL A 151 6.38 14.24 3.30
CA VAL A 151 7.64 14.17 2.55
C VAL A 151 7.48 13.33 1.28
N ALA A 152 6.88 12.14 1.37
CA ALA A 152 6.67 11.26 0.22
C ALA A 152 5.77 11.90 -0.84
N ALA A 153 4.68 12.57 -0.44
CA ALA A 153 3.80 13.29 -1.36
C ALA A 153 4.52 14.44 -2.07
N ASN A 154 5.40 15.17 -1.38
CA ASN A 154 6.21 16.22 -2.00
C ASN A 154 7.29 15.65 -2.94
N MET A 155 7.84 14.46 -2.66
CA MET A 155 8.82 13.78 -3.53
C MET A 155 8.23 13.30 -4.86
N VAL A 156 6.92 13.00 -4.92
CA VAL A 156 6.23 12.67 -6.18
C VAL A 156 6.25 13.87 -7.15
N ARG A 157 6.22 15.10 -6.63
CA ARG A 157 6.23 16.32 -7.43
C ARG A 157 7.60 16.67 -8.04
N THR A 158 8.68 16.09 -7.51
CA THR A 158 10.07 16.39 -7.89
C THR A 158 10.73 15.26 -8.67
N ASP A 159 9.93 14.42 -9.35
CA ASP A 159 10.38 13.24 -10.13
C ASP A 159 11.18 12.19 -9.34
N ASN A 160 11.13 12.22 -8.01
CA ASN A 160 11.80 11.24 -7.14
C ASN A 160 10.78 10.37 -6.38
N SER A 161 9.78 9.89 -7.10
CA SER A 161 8.65 9.10 -6.57
C SER A 161 9.09 7.79 -5.89
N LEU A 162 10.17 7.17 -6.37
CA LEU A 162 10.72 5.94 -5.79
C LEU A 162 11.24 6.15 -4.35
N SER A 163 11.93 7.25 -4.09
CA SER A 163 12.41 7.58 -2.74
C SER A 163 11.25 7.79 -1.76
N GLY A 164 10.17 8.46 -2.22
CA GLY A 164 8.94 8.62 -1.44
C GLY A 164 8.26 7.29 -1.13
N THR A 165 8.21 6.39 -2.12
CA THR A 165 7.67 5.03 -1.97
C THR A 165 8.43 4.24 -0.91
N HIS A 166 9.78 4.28 -0.92
CA HIS A 166 10.60 3.59 0.08
C HIS A 166 10.34 4.11 1.50
N LEU A 167 10.17 5.42 1.69
CA LEU A 167 9.83 6.00 2.99
C LEU A 167 8.46 5.51 3.48
N LEU A 168 7.45 5.48 2.60
CA LEU A 168 6.12 4.95 2.94
C LEU A 168 6.19 3.48 3.35
N CYS A 169 6.97 2.65 2.64
CA CYS A 169 7.19 1.25 3.01
C CYS A 169 7.88 1.11 4.38
N ALA A 170 8.84 1.98 4.71
CA ALA A 170 9.54 1.94 5.99
C ALA A 170 8.61 2.18 7.20
N VAL A 171 7.51 2.91 7.00
CA VAL A 171 6.48 3.16 8.02
C VAL A 171 5.29 2.18 7.90
N GLY A 172 5.35 1.21 6.99
CA GLY A 172 4.29 0.22 6.79
C GLY A 172 3.04 0.77 6.06
N ARG A 173 3.14 1.92 5.40
CA ARG A 173 2.05 2.53 4.61
C ARG A 173 2.00 1.97 3.18
N TYR A 174 1.91 0.64 3.06
CA TYR A 174 2.02 -0.06 1.77
C TYR A 174 0.94 0.32 0.76
N GLN A 175 -0.28 0.64 1.20
CA GLN A 175 -1.37 1.03 0.31
C GLN A 175 -1.08 2.38 -0.38
N GLU A 176 -0.55 3.35 0.35
CA GLU A 176 -0.16 4.65 -0.19
C GLU A 176 1.05 4.50 -1.12
N ALA A 177 2.01 3.66 -0.75
CA ALA A 177 3.17 3.33 -1.59
C ALA A 177 2.75 2.71 -2.93
N CYS A 178 1.79 1.77 -2.91
CA CYS A 178 1.24 1.19 -4.14
C CYS A 178 0.54 2.25 -4.99
N SER A 179 -0.25 3.16 -4.39
CA SER A 179 -0.90 4.24 -5.12
C SER A 179 0.11 5.13 -5.83
N GLN A 180 1.20 5.53 -5.15
CA GLN A 180 2.24 6.37 -5.76
C GLN A 180 2.93 5.67 -6.93
N LEU A 181 3.23 4.37 -6.81
CA LEU A 181 3.79 3.59 -7.92
C LEU A 181 2.81 3.51 -9.10
N GLN A 182 1.52 3.34 -8.84
CA GLN A 182 0.49 3.34 -9.89
C GLN A 182 0.34 4.71 -10.57
N ASP A 183 0.37 5.80 -9.81
CA ASP A 183 0.33 7.16 -10.33
C ASP A 183 1.58 7.48 -11.18
N ALA A 184 2.72 6.86 -10.88
CA ALA A 184 3.96 6.91 -11.66
C ALA A 184 4.01 5.88 -12.81
N ALA A 185 2.92 5.17 -13.10
CA ALA A 185 2.82 4.11 -14.10
C ALA A 185 3.75 2.88 -13.89
N CYS A 186 4.31 2.70 -12.69
CA CYS A 186 5.10 1.54 -12.29
C CYS A 186 4.19 0.39 -11.80
N TRP A 187 3.31 -0.10 -12.68
CA TRP A 187 2.25 -1.05 -12.33
C TRP A 187 2.74 -2.40 -11.81
N THR A 188 3.80 -2.94 -12.43
CA THR A 188 4.41 -4.22 -12.03
C THR A 188 4.98 -4.13 -10.63
N ASP A 189 5.69 -3.04 -10.33
CA ASP A 189 6.32 -2.82 -9.03
C ASP A 189 5.26 -2.65 -7.93
N ALA A 190 4.17 -1.93 -8.24
CA ALA A 190 3.02 -1.81 -7.35
C ALA A 190 2.38 -3.17 -7.05
N ALA A 191 2.21 -4.03 -8.06
CA ALA A 191 1.66 -5.36 -7.90
C ALA A 191 2.58 -6.28 -7.09
N THR A 192 3.90 -6.22 -7.30
CA THR A 192 4.89 -6.96 -6.51
C THR A 192 4.89 -6.50 -5.06
N LEU A 193 4.87 -5.18 -4.82
CA LEU A 193 4.80 -4.62 -3.49
C LEU A 193 3.50 -5.05 -2.78
N ALA A 194 2.36 -4.96 -3.46
CA ALA A 194 1.08 -5.41 -2.93
C ALA A 194 1.07 -6.92 -2.64
N ALA A 195 1.69 -7.74 -3.49
CA ALA A 195 1.77 -9.19 -3.29
C ALA A 195 2.57 -9.57 -2.04
N SER A 196 3.60 -8.78 -1.72
CA SER A 196 4.48 -9.02 -0.56
C SER A 196 3.90 -8.51 0.78
N HIS A 197 3.16 -7.40 0.77
CA HIS A 197 2.75 -6.73 2.02
C HIS A 197 1.24 -6.54 2.21
N LEU A 198 0.42 -6.59 1.15
CA LEU A 198 -1.03 -6.43 1.23
C LEU A 198 -1.77 -7.78 1.13
N GLN A 199 -2.91 -7.86 1.79
CA GLN A 199 -3.76 -9.06 1.78
C GLN A 199 -5.23 -8.71 1.57
N GLY A 200 -6.00 -9.69 1.07
CA GLY A 200 -7.44 -9.54 0.89
C GLY A 200 -7.83 -8.40 -0.06
N SER A 201 -8.70 -7.52 0.42
CA SER A 201 -9.32 -6.45 -0.38
C SER A 201 -8.32 -5.42 -0.89
N ASP A 202 -7.27 -5.13 -0.12
CA ASP A 202 -6.34 -4.06 -0.49
C ASP A 202 -5.41 -4.51 -1.62
N TYR A 203 -5.01 -5.79 -1.62
CA TYR A 203 -4.33 -6.39 -2.76
C TYR A 203 -5.23 -6.43 -4.00
N ALA A 204 -6.49 -6.85 -3.84
CA ALA A 204 -7.45 -6.91 -4.95
C ALA A 204 -7.66 -5.54 -5.60
N ARG A 205 -7.77 -4.47 -4.80
CA ARG A 205 -7.91 -3.09 -5.30
C ARG A 205 -6.71 -2.64 -6.14
N VAL A 206 -5.49 -3.00 -5.74
CA VAL A 206 -4.28 -2.66 -6.52
C VAL A 206 -4.32 -3.35 -7.89
N LEU A 207 -4.66 -4.65 -7.93
CA LEU A 207 -4.78 -5.38 -9.18
C LEU A 207 -5.94 -4.89 -10.06
N GLN A 208 -7.09 -4.58 -9.47
CA GLN A 208 -8.26 -4.07 -10.19
C GLN A 208 -7.93 -2.74 -10.87
N ARG A 209 -7.29 -1.79 -10.16
CA ARG A 209 -6.86 -0.52 -10.76
C ARG A 209 -5.86 -0.72 -11.91
N TRP A 210 -5.00 -1.74 -11.83
CA TRP A 210 -4.12 -2.10 -12.94
C TRP A 210 -4.92 -2.68 -14.12
N ALA A 211 -5.90 -3.55 -13.86
CA ALA A 211 -6.77 -4.11 -14.89
C ALA A 211 -7.52 -2.99 -15.65
N ASP A 212 -8.09 -2.02 -14.93
CA ASP A 212 -8.77 -0.86 -15.51
C ASP A 212 -7.84 -0.05 -16.41
N HIS A 213 -6.57 0.13 -16.01
CA HIS A 213 -5.57 0.80 -16.82
C HIS A 213 -5.23 0.02 -18.09
N VAL A 214 -4.99 -1.29 -17.99
CA VAL A 214 -4.70 -2.14 -19.15
C VAL A 214 -5.86 -2.14 -20.14
N LEU A 215 -7.10 -2.20 -19.66
CA LEU A 215 -8.29 -2.16 -20.51
C LEU A 215 -8.45 -0.81 -21.23
N SER A 216 -8.29 0.30 -20.49
CA SER A 216 -8.53 1.66 -21.01
C SER A 216 -7.38 2.22 -21.84
N SER A 217 -6.13 1.89 -21.49
CA SER A 217 -4.93 2.53 -22.06
C SER A 217 -4.18 1.61 -23.02
N GLU A 218 -4.06 0.32 -22.71
CA GLU A 218 -3.37 -0.64 -23.58
C GLU A 218 -4.33 -1.35 -24.55
N HIS A 219 -5.65 -1.29 -24.28
CA HIS A 219 -6.70 -1.97 -25.03
C HIS A 219 -6.52 -3.50 -25.14
N ASP A 220 -5.84 -4.09 -24.16
CA ASP A 220 -5.60 -5.53 -24.09
C ASP A 220 -6.59 -6.20 -23.15
N ILE A 221 -7.75 -6.55 -23.69
CA ILE A 221 -8.85 -7.17 -22.94
C ILE A 221 -8.42 -8.46 -22.24
N TRP A 222 -7.58 -9.28 -22.87
CA TRP A 222 -7.19 -10.57 -22.31
C TRP A 222 -6.29 -10.42 -21.10
N ARG A 223 -5.33 -9.49 -21.15
CA ARG A 223 -4.48 -9.17 -20.01
C ARG A 223 -5.28 -8.53 -18.87
N ALA A 224 -6.22 -7.64 -19.20
CA ALA A 224 -7.13 -7.07 -18.21
C ALA A 224 -7.98 -8.15 -17.52
N LEU A 225 -8.51 -9.13 -18.28
CA LEU A 225 -9.28 -10.25 -17.72
C LEU A 225 -8.45 -11.11 -16.75
N VAL A 226 -7.18 -11.41 -17.06
CA VAL A 226 -6.30 -12.12 -16.13
C VAL A 226 -6.18 -11.36 -14.80
N LEU A 227 -6.00 -10.03 -14.86
CA LEU A 227 -5.85 -9.17 -13.68
C LEU A 227 -7.16 -9.07 -12.87
N TYR A 228 -8.31 -8.93 -13.53
CA TYR A 228 -9.62 -8.92 -12.87
C TYR A 228 -9.89 -10.24 -12.14
N VAL A 229 -9.63 -11.39 -12.79
CA VAL A 229 -9.79 -12.70 -12.15
C VAL A 229 -8.84 -12.86 -10.96
N ALA A 230 -7.57 -12.47 -11.11
CA ALA A 230 -6.60 -12.51 -10.01
C ALA A 230 -6.99 -11.61 -8.83
N ALA A 231 -7.69 -10.50 -9.09
CA ALA A 231 -8.28 -9.63 -8.08
C ALA A 231 -9.58 -10.19 -7.47
N GLY A 232 -10.24 -11.15 -8.13
CA GLY A 232 -11.59 -11.62 -7.79
C GLY A 232 -12.72 -10.72 -8.28
N ALA A 233 -12.41 -9.79 -9.19
CA ALA A 233 -13.31 -8.80 -9.78
C ALA A 233 -14.02 -9.38 -11.02
N PHE A 234 -14.81 -10.44 -10.82
CA PHE A 234 -15.48 -11.16 -11.92
C PHE A 234 -16.56 -10.34 -12.63
N GLN A 235 -17.21 -9.41 -11.92
CA GLN A 235 -18.24 -8.55 -12.51
C GLN A 235 -17.63 -7.55 -13.48
N GLU A 236 -16.48 -6.98 -13.13
CA GLU A 236 -15.72 -6.07 -13.97
C GLU A 236 -15.17 -6.78 -15.21
N ALA A 237 -14.73 -8.04 -15.07
CA ALA A 237 -14.36 -8.89 -16.20
C ALA A 237 -15.54 -9.11 -17.18
N LEU A 238 -16.74 -9.40 -16.66
CA LEU A 238 -17.95 -9.56 -17.49
C LEU A 238 -18.37 -8.24 -18.15
N ALA A 239 -18.29 -7.14 -17.43
CA ALA A 239 -18.58 -5.81 -17.97
C ALA A 239 -17.64 -5.48 -19.15
N ALA A 240 -16.34 -5.75 -19.02
CA ALA A 240 -15.36 -5.56 -20.08
C ALA A 240 -15.68 -6.40 -21.33
N LEU A 241 -16.10 -7.67 -21.15
CA LEU A 241 -16.51 -8.54 -22.25
C LEU A 241 -17.79 -8.08 -22.95
N ARG A 242 -18.75 -7.55 -22.18
CA ARG A 242 -19.99 -6.97 -22.71
C ARG A 242 -19.72 -5.72 -23.53
N GLU A 243 -18.85 -4.83 -23.05
CA GLU A 243 -18.44 -3.62 -23.78
C GLU A 243 -17.71 -3.96 -25.08
N ALA A 244 -16.89 -5.01 -25.07
CA ALA A 244 -16.21 -5.53 -26.26
C ALA A 244 -17.12 -6.32 -27.22
N GLN A 245 -18.41 -6.47 -26.90
CA GLN A 245 -19.38 -7.23 -27.69
C GLN A 245 -18.92 -8.67 -28.01
N GLN A 246 -18.32 -9.35 -27.04
CA GLN A 246 -17.87 -10.75 -27.15
C GLN A 246 -18.78 -11.70 -26.35
N PRO A 247 -20.02 -11.98 -26.82
CA PRO A 247 -20.97 -12.83 -26.10
C PRO A 247 -20.46 -14.26 -25.89
N ASP A 248 -19.81 -14.81 -26.92
CA ASP A 248 -19.32 -16.20 -26.92
C ASP A 248 -18.23 -16.38 -25.86
N THR A 249 -17.30 -15.43 -25.81
CA THR A 249 -16.24 -15.39 -24.81
C THR A 249 -16.78 -15.19 -23.40
N ALA A 250 -17.78 -14.32 -23.22
CA ALA A 250 -18.43 -14.11 -21.93
C ALA A 250 -19.12 -15.38 -21.42
N ALA A 251 -19.85 -16.09 -22.29
CA ALA A 251 -20.49 -17.36 -21.94
C ALA A 251 -19.45 -18.43 -21.58
N MET A 252 -18.39 -18.55 -22.39
CA MET A 252 -17.30 -19.50 -22.14
C MET A 252 -16.54 -19.16 -20.84
N PHE A 253 -16.33 -17.88 -20.55
CA PHE A 253 -15.71 -17.40 -19.31
C PHE A 253 -16.52 -17.79 -18.07
N ILE A 254 -17.84 -17.58 -18.09
CA ILE A 254 -18.71 -17.98 -16.97
C ILE A 254 -18.64 -19.49 -16.73
N LEU A 255 -18.73 -20.29 -17.80
CA LEU A 255 -18.69 -21.75 -17.72
C LEU A 255 -17.36 -22.23 -17.14
N THR A 256 -16.25 -21.81 -17.73
CA THR A 256 -14.90 -22.21 -17.30
C THR A 256 -14.58 -21.76 -15.88
N CYS A 257 -14.97 -20.55 -15.46
CA CYS A 257 -14.82 -20.10 -14.07
C CYS A 257 -15.59 -20.98 -13.10
N ARG A 258 -16.81 -21.41 -13.45
CA ARG A 258 -17.63 -22.30 -12.60
C ARG A 258 -17.05 -23.71 -12.53
N GLU A 259 -16.62 -24.26 -13.66
CA GLU A 259 -16.03 -25.59 -13.76
C GLU A 259 -14.72 -25.67 -12.95
N THR A 260 -13.78 -24.76 -13.22
CA THR A 260 -12.50 -24.70 -12.48
C THR A 260 -12.69 -24.45 -10.99
N HIS A 261 -13.67 -23.63 -10.61
CA HIS A 261 -14.02 -23.41 -9.21
C HIS A 261 -14.58 -24.68 -8.56
N ALA A 262 -15.48 -25.41 -9.23
CA ALA A 262 -16.03 -26.67 -8.73
C ALA A 262 -14.95 -27.76 -8.62
N GLU A 263 -14.04 -27.86 -9.60
CA GLU A 263 -12.90 -28.78 -9.59
C GLU A 263 -11.97 -28.49 -8.41
N LEU A 264 -11.60 -27.24 -8.21
CA LEU A 264 -10.73 -26.84 -7.11
C LEU A 264 -11.40 -27.08 -5.75
N LEU A 265 -12.70 -26.78 -5.60
CA LEU A 265 -13.48 -27.13 -4.41
C LEU A 265 -13.47 -28.64 -4.13
N SER A 266 -13.58 -29.47 -5.18
CA SER A 266 -13.56 -30.93 -5.04
C SER A 266 -12.18 -31.49 -4.71
N GLY A 267 -11.10 -30.77 -5.05
CA GLY A 267 -9.72 -31.15 -4.76
C GLY A 267 -9.23 -30.74 -3.36
N PHE A 268 -9.95 -29.86 -2.65
CA PHE A 268 -9.69 -29.55 -1.23
C PHE A 268 -10.28 -30.66 -0.33
N ASP A 269 -9.64 -31.82 -0.29
CA ASP A 269 -9.74 -32.67 0.89
C ASP A 269 -9.02 -31.96 2.05
N ILE A 270 -9.70 -31.73 3.19
CA ILE A 270 -9.20 -31.65 4.59
C ILE A 270 -9.91 -30.59 5.48
N ASP A 271 -10.41 -31.10 6.61
CA ASP A 271 -10.88 -30.51 7.89
C ASP A 271 -12.13 -29.59 7.89
N ASP A 272 -13.27 -30.21 8.16
CA ASP A 272 -14.64 -29.70 8.12
C ASP A 272 -14.93 -28.44 8.95
N LYS A 273 -14.06 -28.04 9.88
CA LYS A 273 -14.34 -26.93 10.81
C LYS A 273 -13.92 -25.53 10.33
N ALA A 274 -12.84 -25.41 9.55
CA ALA A 274 -12.39 -24.11 9.04
C ALA A 274 -13.14 -23.72 7.76
N ILE A 275 -13.40 -24.73 6.90
CA ILE A 275 -14.05 -24.55 5.60
C ILE A 275 -15.52 -24.17 5.77
N ALA A 276 -16.25 -24.68 6.77
CA ALA A 276 -17.68 -24.39 6.94
C ALA A 276 -18.03 -22.89 7.02
N SER A 277 -17.15 -22.05 7.61
CA SER A 277 -17.37 -20.60 7.68
C SER A 277 -17.01 -19.83 6.40
N VAL A 278 -16.10 -20.40 5.59
CA VAL A 278 -15.68 -19.84 4.30
C VAL A 278 -16.53 -20.39 3.16
N LYS A 279 -17.15 -21.56 3.34
CA LYS A 279 -17.98 -22.27 2.36
C LYS A 279 -19.12 -21.39 1.85
N ASP A 280 -19.79 -20.62 2.69
CA ASP A 280 -20.83 -19.68 2.20
C ASP A 280 -20.27 -18.54 1.32
N LYS A 281 -19.03 -18.10 1.56
CA LYS A 281 -18.34 -17.08 0.74
C LYS A 281 -17.62 -17.68 -0.48
N LEU A 282 -17.30 -18.97 -0.43
CA LEU A 282 -16.61 -19.72 -1.48
C LEU A 282 -17.64 -20.29 -2.47
N VAL A 283 -18.80 -20.76 -2.00
CA VAL A 283 -19.87 -21.36 -2.82
C VAL A 283 -20.50 -20.35 -3.80
N SER A 284 -20.45 -19.06 -3.51
CA SER A 284 -20.89 -18.01 -4.43
C SER A 284 -19.71 -17.26 -5.02
N LEU A 285 -19.34 -17.58 -6.27
CA LEU A 285 -18.51 -16.68 -7.06
C LEU A 285 -19.27 -15.34 -7.19
N PRO A 286 -18.72 -14.20 -6.70
CA PRO A 286 -19.40 -12.92 -6.76
C PRO A 286 -19.77 -12.58 -8.21
N GLY A 287 -21.05 -12.34 -8.49
CA GLY A 287 -21.54 -11.99 -9.84
C GLY A 287 -21.65 -13.14 -10.85
N LEU A 288 -21.27 -14.36 -10.48
CA LEU A 288 -21.30 -15.53 -11.37
C LEU A 288 -22.29 -16.61 -10.91
N SER A 289 -23.14 -16.36 -9.92
CA SER A 289 -24.24 -17.27 -9.60
C SER A 289 -25.23 -17.35 -10.79
N PRO A 290 -25.90 -18.49 -11.01
CA PRO A 290 -26.88 -18.62 -12.11
C PRO A 290 -28.05 -17.63 -11.99
N GLU A 291 -28.28 -17.09 -10.80
CA GLU A 291 -29.31 -16.08 -10.49
C GLU A 291 -28.78 -14.64 -10.54
N SER A 292 -27.48 -14.44 -10.79
CA SER A 292 -26.90 -13.10 -10.91
C SER A 292 -27.36 -12.42 -12.19
N GLU A 293 -27.75 -11.14 -12.08
CA GLU A 293 -28.17 -10.29 -13.19
C GLU A 293 -27.15 -10.27 -14.34
N ASP A 294 -25.85 -10.25 -14.02
CA ASP A 294 -24.77 -10.26 -15.01
C ASP A 294 -24.70 -11.59 -15.78
N ALA A 295 -24.89 -12.72 -15.08
CA ALA A 295 -24.89 -14.04 -15.71
C ALA A 295 -26.14 -14.25 -16.58
N MET A 296 -27.31 -13.78 -16.15
CA MET A 296 -28.54 -13.82 -16.95
C MET A 296 -28.43 -12.93 -18.19
N ALA A 297 -27.86 -11.73 -18.06
CA ALA A 297 -27.65 -10.81 -19.17
C ALA A 297 -26.73 -11.41 -20.25
N VAL A 298 -25.66 -12.11 -19.86
CA VAL A 298 -24.78 -12.81 -20.80
C VAL A 298 -25.50 -13.93 -21.53
N VAL A 299 -26.31 -14.73 -20.82
CA VAL A 299 -27.11 -15.81 -21.43
C VAL A 299 -28.13 -15.26 -22.43
N GLU A 300 -28.84 -14.19 -22.07
CA GLU A 300 -29.80 -13.54 -22.96
C GLU A 300 -29.13 -12.96 -24.20
N TYR A 301 -28.02 -12.24 -24.01
CA TYR A 301 -27.26 -11.63 -25.10
C TYR A 301 -26.65 -12.69 -26.04
N TYR A 302 -26.09 -13.77 -25.49
CA TYR A 302 -25.61 -14.91 -26.28
C TYR A 302 -26.76 -15.58 -27.05
N GLY A 303 -27.94 -15.73 -26.44
CA GLY A 303 -29.14 -16.24 -27.13
C GLY A 303 -29.59 -15.34 -28.29
N GLN A 304 -29.55 -14.02 -28.12
CA GLN A 304 -29.84 -13.06 -29.20
C GLN A 304 -28.79 -13.14 -30.32
N TYR A 305 -27.51 -13.26 -29.97
CA TYR A 305 -26.42 -13.43 -30.92
C TYR A 305 -26.57 -14.73 -31.73
N GLN A 306 -26.89 -15.86 -31.08
CA GLN A 306 -27.16 -17.13 -31.75
C GLN A 306 -28.33 -17.01 -32.74
N ARG A 307 -29.44 -16.36 -32.35
CA ARG A 307 -30.57 -16.11 -33.27
C ARG A 307 -30.12 -15.27 -34.47
N LYS A 308 -29.34 -14.21 -34.23
CA LYS A 308 -28.80 -13.35 -35.30
C LYS A 308 -27.89 -14.12 -36.25
N LEU A 309 -27.01 -14.98 -35.73
CA LEU A 309 -26.17 -15.88 -36.53
C LEU A 309 -27.00 -16.85 -37.36
N VAL A 310 -28.02 -17.48 -36.77
CA VAL A 310 -28.92 -18.38 -37.49
C VAL A 310 -29.61 -17.63 -38.63
N HIS A 311 -30.14 -16.43 -38.39
CA HIS A 311 -30.73 -15.59 -39.43
C HIS A 311 -29.74 -15.20 -40.53
N LEU A 312 -28.50 -14.85 -40.16
CA LEU A 312 -27.44 -14.51 -41.12
C LEU A 312 -27.03 -15.71 -41.98
N CYS A 313 -26.99 -16.90 -41.40
CA CYS A 313 -26.60 -18.14 -42.08
C CYS A 313 -27.73 -18.75 -42.92
N MET A 314 -28.99 -18.35 -42.69
CA MET A 314 -30.17 -18.93 -43.32
C MET A 314 -30.81 -18.05 -44.41
N ASP A 315 -30.21 -16.91 -44.78
CA ASP A 315 -30.72 -15.94 -45.80
C ASP A 315 -32.25 -15.69 -45.69
N SER A 316 -32.81 -15.73 -44.49
CA SER A 316 -34.26 -15.64 -44.27
C SER A 316 -34.60 -14.26 -43.70
N PRO A 317 -35.53 -13.51 -44.33
CA PRO A 317 -35.93 -12.21 -43.81
C PRO A 317 -36.54 -12.39 -42.40
N PRO A 318 -36.37 -11.39 -41.51
CA PRO A 318 -36.87 -11.51 -40.14
C PRO A 318 -38.40 -11.61 -40.17
N PHE A 319 -38.93 -12.73 -39.71
CA PHE A 319 -40.36 -12.86 -39.41
C PHE A 319 -40.60 -12.13 -38.07
N PHE A 320 -41.29 -11.00 -38.16
CA PHE A 320 -41.95 -10.38 -37.02
C PHE A 320 -43.42 -10.83 -37.04
N ASP A 321 -43.84 -11.58 -36.03
CA ASP A 321 -45.22 -11.69 -35.56
C ASP A 321 -45.23 -11.42 -34.05
#